data_AF-T0L6J2-F1
#
_entry.id   AF-T0L6J2-F1
#
_cell.length_a   1.000
_cell.length_b   1.000
_cell.length_c   1.000
_cell.angle_alpha   90.00
_cell.angle_beta   90.00
_cell.angle_gamma   90.00
#
_symmetry.space_group_name_H-M   'P 1'
#
loop_
_entity.id
_entity.type
_entity.pdbx_description
1 polymer ?
#
loop_
_entity_poly.entity_id
_entity_poly.type
_entity_poly.pdbx_seq_one_letter_code
_entity_poly.pdbx_strand_id
1 'polypeptide(L)'
;MAQQQLHATSAKPARLQGVLNAGVGGDKFENVIYRLTGSSDPSRPLGGLLDELRNRNVKLWVLHVGTNNLHPKRGLRDYDLALLRLIVEALLGMGGKILLVGLFRRKDVNDELVVKANENYLELVRQFQEEESDRIEFLEPPLVDKDECLVDHVHLNEKGYQIWSEVLFGAVTNIVDDL
;
A
#
# COMPACT_ATOMS: atom_id res chain seq x y z
N MET A 1 31.11 -10.00 -37.25
CA MET A 1 29.92 -9.38 -36.63
C MET A 1 29.77 -9.98 -35.23
N ALA A 2 30.32 -9.32 -34.21
CA ALA A 2 30.29 -9.82 -32.83
C ALA A 2 29.00 -9.34 -32.15
N GLN A 3 28.18 -10.27 -31.66
CA GLN A 3 27.05 -9.96 -30.78
C GLN A 3 27.60 -9.54 -29.42
N GLN A 4 27.45 -8.26 -29.06
CA GLN A 4 27.59 -7.81 -27.69
C GLN A 4 26.36 -8.27 -26.90
N GLN A 5 26.55 -9.29 -26.05
CA GLN A 5 25.63 -9.59 -24.97
C GLN A 5 25.61 -8.41 -24.00
N LEU A 6 24.50 -7.67 -23.99
CA LEU A 6 24.18 -6.73 -22.92
C LEU A 6 23.94 -7.56 -21.65
N HIS A 7 24.97 -7.65 -20.81
CA HIS A 7 24.81 -8.10 -19.44
C HIS A 7 23.98 -7.04 -18.70
N ALA A 8 22.68 -7.30 -18.55
CA ALA A 8 21.89 -6.63 -17.54
C ALA A 8 22.47 -7.01 -16.18
N THR A 9 23.17 -6.06 -15.56
CA THR A 9 23.62 -6.19 -14.18
C THR A 9 22.38 -6.19 -13.31
N SER A 10 21.93 -7.38 -12.91
CA SER A 10 20.99 -7.55 -11.81
C SER A 10 21.53 -6.81 -10.60
N ALA A 11 20.96 -5.65 -10.31
CA ALA A 11 21.28 -4.90 -9.11
C ALA A 11 20.96 -5.81 -7.92
N LYS A 12 21.98 -6.15 -7.12
CA LYS A 12 21.76 -6.90 -5.88
C LYS A 12 20.78 -6.07 -5.03
N PRO A 13 19.72 -6.68 -4.46
CA PRO A 13 18.80 -5.95 -3.61
C PRO A 13 19.54 -5.47 -2.37
N ALA A 14 19.98 -4.21 -2.40
CA ALA A 14 20.48 -3.54 -1.21
C ALA A 14 19.29 -3.33 -0.28
N ARG A 15 19.40 -3.74 0.98
CA ARG A 15 18.42 -3.35 1.99
C ARG A 15 18.46 -1.83 2.11
N LEU A 16 17.36 -1.18 1.74
CA LEU A 16 17.15 0.23 2.03
C LEU A 16 17.18 0.40 3.55
N GLN A 17 18.11 1.22 4.04
CA GLN A 17 18.17 1.55 5.46
C GLN A 17 16.98 2.44 5.83
N GLY A 18 16.44 2.26 7.04
CA GLY A 18 15.29 3.04 7.51
C GLY A 18 13.94 2.64 6.92
N VAL A 19 13.87 1.58 6.12
CA VAL A 19 12.61 1.06 5.56
C VAL A 19 12.25 -0.28 6.19
N LEU A 20 11.02 -0.40 6.68
CA LEU A 20 10.43 -1.65 7.15
C LEU A 20 9.35 -2.09 6.16
N ASN A 21 9.56 -3.23 5.49
CA ASN A 21 8.49 -3.85 4.72
C ASN A 21 7.64 -4.73 5.66
N ALA A 22 6.42 -4.27 5.95
CA ALA A 22 5.43 -4.98 6.75
C ALA A 22 4.31 -5.64 5.90
N GLY A 23 4.52 -5.74 4.58
CA GLY A 23 3.57 -6.34 3.65
C GLY A 23 3.49 -7.86 3.79
N VAL A 24 2.26 -8.38 3.79
CA VAL A 24 1.98 -9.82 3.86
C VAL A 24 0.99 -10.18 2.75
N GLY A 25 1.36 -11.18 1.94
CA GLY A 25 0.50 -11.65 0.86
C GLY A 25 -0.82 -12.20 1.39
N GLY A 26 -1.93 -11.83 0.75
CA GLY A 26 -3.27 -12.28 1.14
C GLY A 26 -3.95 -11.44 2.24
N ASP A 27 -3.26 -10.46 2.83
CA ASP A 27 -3.86 -9.60 3.86
C ASP A 27 -5.09 -8.85 3.33
N LYS A 28 -6.16 -8.97 4.10
CA LYS A 28 -7.30 -8.05 4.08
C LYS A 28 -7.14 -6.98 5.16
N PHE A 29 -7.98 -5.95 5.15
CA PHE A 29 -8.00 -4.92 6.20
C PHE A 29 -8.07 -5.51 7.61
N GLU A 30 -8.88 -6.54 7.81
CA GLU A 30 -9.03 -7.25 9.08
C GLU A 30 -7.71 -7.87 9.56
N ASN A 31 -6.93 -8.44 8.64
CA ASN A 31 -5.62 -9.01 8.94
C ASN A 31 -4.62 -7.92 9.32
N VAL A 32 -4.64 -6.79 8.60
CA VAL A 32 -3.79 -5.64 8.93
C VAL A 32 -4.12 -5.13 10.33
N ILE A 33 -5.39 -4.93 10.65
CA ILE A 33 -5.82 -4.51 11.99
C ILE A 33 -5.33 -5.48 13.06
N TYR A 34 -5.52 -6.80 12.85
CA TYR A 34 -5.04 -7.82 13.77
C TYR A 34 -3.52 -7.73 14.00
N ARG A 35 -2.70 -7.49 12.96
CA ARG A 35 -1.25 -7.37 13.11
C ARG A 35 -0.82 -6.03 13.72
N LEU A 36 -1.58 -4.96 13.48
CA LEU A 36 -1.33 -3.65 14.09
C LEU A 36 -1.54 -3.69 15.60
N THR A 37 -2.61 -4.33 16.07
CA THR A 37 -3.00 -4.35 17.49
C THR A 37 -2.49 -5.58 18.25
N GLY A 38 -2.25 -6.69 17.56
CA GLY A 38 -1.85 -7.95 18.17
C GLY A 38 -3.02 -8.72 18.78
N SER A 39 -2.73 -9.54 19.79
CA SER A 39 -3.69 -10.38 20.50
C SER A 39 -3.50 -10.27 22.01
N SER A 40 -4.56 -9.88 22.71
CA SER A 40 -4.62 -9.87 24.17
C SER A 40 -5.13 -11.20 24.75
N ASP A 41 -5.34 -12.23 23.92
CA ASP A 41 -5.72 -13.56 24.39
C ASP A 41 -4.65 -14.10 25.36
N PRO A 42 -4.99 -14.36 26.64
CA PRO A 42 -4.01 -14.83 27.62
C PRO A 42 -3.36 -16.16 27.25
N SER A 43 -4.02 -16.98 26.43
CA SER A 43 -3.48 -18.26 25.97
C SER A 43 -2.42 -18.10 24.87
N ARG A 44 -2.45 -16.98 24.13
CA ARG A 44 -1.56 -16.66 23.02
C ARG A 44 -1.37 -15.14 22.89
N PRO A 45 -0.68 -14.50 23.85
CA PRO A 45 -0.42 -13.07 23.76
C PRO A 45 0.51 -12.81 22.58
N LEU A 46 0.18 -11.79 21.78
CA LEU A 46 0.99 -11.36 20.65
C LEU A 46 1.05 -9.84 20.65
N GLY A 47 2.25 -9.27 20.67
CA GLY A 47 2.45 -7.83 20.55
C GLY A 47 2.02 -7.32 19.17
N GLY A 48 1.38 -6.15 19.13
CA GLY A 48 1.00 -5.49 17.90
C GLY A 48 2.14 -4.66 17.31
N LEU A 49 2.12 -4.49 15.99
CA LEU A 49 3.12 -3.67 15.28
C LEU A 49 3.13 -2.21 15.78
N LEU A 50 1.98 -1.67 16.20
CA LEU A 50 1.90 -0.31 16.74
C LEU A 50 2.75 -0.17 18.01
N ASP A 51 2.72 -1.15 18.91
CA ASP A 51 3.50 -1.11 20.15
C ASP A 51 5.00 -1.22 19.88
N GLU A 52 5.40 -2.11 18.96
CA GLU A 52 6.79 -2.29 18.54
C GLU A 52 7.39 -1.04 17.87
N LEU A 53 6.54 -0.23 17.22
CA LEU A 53 6.96 0.97 16.49
C LEU A 53 6.79 2.28 17.26
N ARG A 54 6.16 2.26 18.45
CA ARG A 54 5.81 3.46 19.23
C ARG A 54 6.98 4.42 19.47
N ASN A 55 8.17 3.90 19.67
CA ASN A 55 9.38 4.70 19.95
C ASN A 55 10.35 4.77 18.74
N ARG A 56 9.89 4.41 17.54
CA ARG A 56 10.74 4.34 16.33
C ARG A 56 10.69 5.59 15.46
N ASN A 57 9.91 6.62 15.83
CA ASN A 57 9.72 7.88 15.08
C ASN A 57 9.47 7.63 13.58
N VAL A 58 8.38 6.95 13.26
CA VAL A 58 8.01 6.65 11.88
C VAL A 58 7.65 7.95 11.16
N LYS A 59 8.44 8.31 10.15
CA LYS A 59 8.26 9.53 9.36
C LYS A 59 7.15 9.42 8.32
N LEU A 60 7.05 8.25 7.68
CA LEU A 60 6.13 7.98 6.58
C LEU A 60 5.59 6.56 6.66
N TRP A 61 4.27 6.43 6.52
CA TRP A 61 3.58 5.18 6.29
C TRP A 61 3.17 5.09 4.83
N VAL A 62 3.62 4.05 4.12
CA VAL A 62 3.14 3.76 2.75
C VAL A 62 2.12 2.64 2.85
N LEU A 63 0.85 2.96 2.57
CA LEU A 63 -0.27 2.05 2.75
C LEU A 63 -0.80 1.60 1.39
N HIS A 64 -0.46 0.38 0.99
CA HIS A 64 -1.00 -0.30 -0.19
C HIS A 64 -1.69 -1.60 0.26
N VAL A 65 -3.00 -1.54 0.48
CA VAL A 65 -3.84 -2.60 1.05
C VAL A 65 -5.24 -2.51 0.46
N GLY A 66 -5.99 -3.61 0.46
CA GLY A 66 -7.40 -3.66 0.04
C GLY A 66 -7.63 -4.50 -1.21
N THR A 67 -6.57 -4.90 -1.91
CA THR A 67 -6.64 -5.82 -3.07
C THR A 67 -7.41 -7.11 -2.73
N ASN A 68 -7.22 -7.69 -1.54
CA ASN A 68 -7.92 -8.90 -1.11
C ASN A 68 -9.33 -8.65 -0.54
N ASN A 69 -9.69 -7.39 -0.26
CA ASN A 69 -11.06 -7.01 0.10
C ASN A 69 -11.91 -6.75 -1.16
N LEU A 70 -11.28 -6.40 -2.29
CA LEU A 70 -11.96 -6.09 -3.55
C LEU A 70 -12.65 -7.33 -4.14
N HIS A 71 -13.97 -7.38 -4.05
CA HIS A 71 -14.75 -8.50 -4.57
C HIS A 71 -14.94 -8.38 -6.10
N PRO A 72 -14.66 -9.43 -6.91
CA PRO A 72 -14.69 -9.38 -8.37
C PRO A 72 -15.97 -8.82 -9.02
N LYS A 73 -17.12 -9.01 -8.36
CA LYS A 73 -18.44 -8.56 -8.85
C LYS A 73 -19.02 -7.36 -8.12
N ARG A 74 -18.51 -7.06 -6.92
CA ARG A 74 -19.16 -6.12 -5.98
C ARG A 74 -18.26 -4.94 -5.62
N GLY A 75 -16.97 -5.02 -5.91
CA GLY A 75 -16.00 -4.05 -5.44
C GLY A 75 -15.80 -4.10 -3.93
N LEU A 76 -15.40 -2.97 -3.36
CA LEU A 76 -15.36 -2.76 -1.91
C LEU A 76 -16.75 -2.42 -1.39
N ARG A 77 -17.04 -2.86 -0.15
CA ARG A 77 -18.27 -2.50 0.57
C ARG A 77 -17.97 -1.38 1.56
N ASP A 78 -19.01 -0.71 2.03
CA ASP A 78 -18.88 0.36 3.04
C ASP A 78 -18.16 -0.12 4.31
N TYR A 79 -18.42 -1.37 4.73
CA TYR A 79 -17.70 -1.98 5.84
C TYR A 79 -16.19 -2.07 5.60
N ASP A 80 -15.76 -2.38 4.37
CA ASP A 80 -14.34 -2.45 4.02
C ASP A 80 -13.70 -1.04 4.11
N LEU A 81 -14.43 0.01 3.71
CA LEU A 81 -13.97 1.40 3.82
C LEU A 81 -13.90 1.89 5.27
N ALA A 82 -14.85 1.47 6.12
CA ALA A 82 -14.80 1.78 7.55
C ALA A 82 -13.56 1.15 8.23
N LEU A 83 -13.17 -0.07 7.82
CA LEU A 83 -11.93 -0.70 8.29
C LEU A 83 -10.68 0.03 7.79
N LEU A 84 -10.67 0.50 6.55
CA LEU A 84 -9.58 1.32 6.04
C LEU A 84 -9.44 2.63 6.83
N ARG A 85 -10.56 3.32 7.10
CA ARG A 85 -10.57 4.53 7.95
C ARG A 85 -9.95 4.25 9.32
N LEU A 86 -10.33 3.14 9.96
CA LEU A 86 -9.77 2.72 11.25
C LEU A 86 -8.24 2.50 11.19
N ILE A 87 -7.74 1.87 10.11
CA ILE A 87 -6.29 1.70 9.90
C ILE A 87 -5.61 3.07 9.79
N VAL A 88 -6.16 3.98 8.98
CA VAL A 88 -5.61 5.33 8.79
C VAL A 88 -5.58 6.10 10.11
N GLU A 89 -6.67 6.11 10.88
CA GLU A 89 -6.72 6.76 12.20
C GLU A 89 -5.66 6.21 13.15
N ALA A 90 -5.50 4.89 13.21
CA ALA A 90 -4.49 4.25 14.05
C ALA A 90 -3.07 4.68 13.67
N LEU A 91 -2.75 4.75 12.37
CA LEU A 91 -1.45 5.20 11.88
C LEU A 91 -1.23 6.70 12.10
N LEU A 92 -2.25 7.55 11.90
CA LEU A 92 -2.17 8.98 12.18
C LEU A 92 -1.87 9.24 13.67
N GLY A 93 -2.44 8.42 14.57
CA GLY A 93 -2.16 8.47 16.01
C GLY A 93 -0.73 8.10 16.40
N MET A 94 -0.03 7.34 15.55
CA MET A 94 1.40 7.02 15.73
C MET A 94 2.34 8.15 15.29
N GLY A 95 1.81 9.16 14.60
CA GLY A 95 2.60 10.23 13.98
C GLY A 95 3.09 9.87 12.56
N GLY A 96 3.82 10.82 11.96
CA GLY A 96 4.26 10.73 10.57
C GLY A 96 3.18 11.11 9.55
N LYS A 97 3.58 11.14 8.28
CA LYS A 97 2.70 11.27 7.11
C LYS A 97 2.23 9.89 6.63
N ILE A 98 1.14 9.84 5.90
CA ILE A 98 0.58 8.65 5.27
C ILE A 98 0.47 8.88 3.77
N LEU A 99 1.04 7.97 3.00
CA LEU A 99 0.81 7.85 1.56
C LEU A 99 -0.12 6.67 1.31
N LEU A 100 -1.40 6.93 1.05
CA LEU A 100 -2.39 5.92 0.69
C LEU A 100 -2.31 5.65 -0.82
N VAL A 101 -1.90 4.45 -1.19
CA VAL A 101 -1.72 4.04 -2.58
C VAL A 101 -3.01 3.39 -3.08
N GLY A 102 -3.54 3.86 -4.21
CA GLY A 102 -4.69 3.23 -4.85
C GLY A 102 -4.38 1.83 -5.40
N LEU A 103 -5.43 1.05 -5.58
CA LEU A 103 -5.36 -0.34 -6.01
C LEU A 103 -5.02 -0.46 -7.50
N PHE A 104 -4.12 -1.41 -7.82
CA PHE A 104 -3.83 -1.77 -9.19
C PHE A 104 -5.00 -2.50 -9.86
N ARG A 105 -5.13 -2.29 -11.17
CA ARG A 105 -6.07 -3.05 -12.00
C ARG A 105 -5.67 -4.52 -12.05
N ARG A 106 -6.68 -5.38 -12.19
CA ARG A 106 -6.54 -6.85 -12.16
C ARG A 106 -7.20 -7.49 -13.37
N LYS A 107 -6.82 -8.72 -13.70
CA LYS A 107 -7.46 -9.47 -14.80
C LYS A 107 -8.81 -10.07 -14.38
N ASP A 108 -8.99 -10.36 -13.09
CA ASP A 108 -10.17 -11.03 -12.55
C ASP A 108 -11.23 -10.09 -11.98
N VAL A 109 -11.02 -8.77 -12.06
CA VAL A 109 -11.94 -7.74 -11.59
C VAL A 109 -12.16 -6.72 -12.71
N ASN A 110 -13.40 -6.25 -12.89
CA ASN A 110 -13.68 -5.17 -13.84
C ASN A 110 -12.96 -3.89 -13.40
N ASP A 111 -12.30 -3.22 -14.34
CA ASP A 111 -11.58 -1.96 -14.11
C ASP A 111 -12.46 -0.89 -13.46
N GLU A 112 -13.76 -0.83 -13.79
CA GLU A 112 -14.71 0.11 -13.17
C GLU A 112 -14.83 -0.07 -11.66
N LEU A 113 -14.72 -1.30 -11.16
CA LEU A 113 -14.75 -1.58 -9.72
C LEU A 113 -13.46 -1.15 -9.03
N VAL A 114 -12.33 -1.21 -9.75
CA VAL A 114 -11.03 -0.74 -9.25
C VAL A 114 -11.01 0.78 -9.22
N VAL A 115 -11.48 1.43 -10.29
CA VAL A 115 -11.64 2.90 -10.36
C VAL A 115 -12.52 3.38 -9.22
N LYS A 116 -13.70 2.77 -9.03
CA LYS A 116 -14.60 3.12 -7.92
C LYS A 116 -13.94 2.93 -6.54
N ALA A 117 -13.14 1.88 -6.35
CA ALA A 117 -12.42 1.68 -5.11
C ALA A 117 -11.38 2.79 -4.85
N ASN A 118 -10.67 3.22 -5.89
CA ASN A 118 -9.69 4.32 -5.80
C ASN A 118 -10.36 5.68 -5.59
N GLU A 119 -11.51 5.93 -6.21
CA GLU A 119 -12.34 7.10 -5.93
C GLU A 119 -12.75 7.15 -4.45
N ASN A 120 -13.14 6.02 -3.87
CA ASN A 120 -13.46 5.94 -2.44
C ASN A 120 -12.22 6.20 -1.54
N TYR A 121 -11.02 5.81 -1.97
CA TYR A 121 -9.78 6.10 -1.23
C TYR A 121 -9.47 7.59 -1.26
N LEU A 122 -9.57 8.21 -2.44
CA LEU A 122 -9.39 9.64 -2.59
C LEU A 122 -10.41 10.44 -1.76
N GLU A 123 -11.66 9.99 -1.73
CA GLU A 123 -12.69 10.63 -0.92
C GLU A 123 -12.41 10.48 0.58
N LEU A 124 -11.94 9.31 1.04
CA LEU A 124 -11.48 9.13 2.41
C LEU A 124 -10.34 10.10 2.77
N VAL A 125 -9.37 10.30 1.87
CA VAL A 125 -8.28 11.28 2.07
C VAL A 125 -8.85 12.69 2.21
N ARG A 126 -9.80 13.08 1.36
CA ARG A 126 -10.46 14.41 1.45
C ARG A 126 -11.17 14.61 2.78
N GLN A 127 -11.88 13.59 3.27
CA GLN A 127 -12.54 13.65 4.58
C GLN A 127 -11.54 13.93 5.71
N PHE A 128 -10.38 13.27 5.71
CA PHE A 128 -9.34 13.56 6.70
C PHE A 128 -8.74 14.97 6.55
N GLN A 129 -8.59 15.46 5.32
CA GLN A 129 -8.10 16.82 5.08
C GLN A 129 -9.11 17.89 5.55
N GLU A 130 -10.42 17.63 5.40
CA GLU A 130 -11.48 18.47 5.96
C GLU A 130 -11.52 18.42 7.50
N GLU A 131 -11.17 17.27 8.10
CA GLU A 131 -10.96 17.09 9.54
C GLU A 131 -9.59 17.67 10.03
N GLU A 132 -8.98 18.58 9.26
CA GLU A 132 -7.70 19.27 9.54
C GLU A 132 -6.48 18.34 9.66
N SER A 133 -6.50 17.15 9.03
CA SER A 133 -5.34 16.28 8.90
C SER A 133 -4.72 16.36 7.49
N ASP A 134 -3.77 17.27 7.31
CA ASP A 134 -2.95 17.42 6.09
C ASP A 134 -1.87 16.32 5.92
N ARG A 135 -1.75 15.42 6.90
CA ARG A 135 -0.73 14.37 6.95
C ARG A 135 -1.02 13.16 6.06
N ILE A 136 -2.11 13.17 5.30
CA ILE A 136 -2.47 12.07 4.40
C ILE A 136 -2.58 12.55 2.96
N GLU A 137 -1.91 11.80 2.08
CA GLU A 137 -1.88 12.01 0.64
C GLU A 137 -2.32 10.74 -0.09
N PHE A 138 -3.05 10.90 -1.18
CA PHE A 138 -3.43 9.80 -2.07
C PHE A 138 -2.47 9.72 -3.25
N LEU A 139 -1.93 8.54 -3.51
CA LEU A 139 -1.15 8.24 -4.71
C LEU A 139 -1.97 7.41 -5.68
N GLU A 140 -2.29 8.01 -6.83
CA GLU A 140 -2.90 7.30 -7.95
C GLU A 140 -1.95 6.18 -8.43
N PRO A 141 -2.42 4.94 -8.57
CA PRO A 141 -1.60 3.86 -9.08
C PRO A 141 -1.22 4.08 -10.55
N PRO A 142 -0.04 3.63 -11.00
CA PRO A 142 0.31 3.69 -12.41
C PRO A 142 -0.69 2.87 -13.24
N LEU A 143 -1.07 3.43 -14.38
CA LEU A 143 -1.74 2.66 -15.43
C LEU A 143 -0.73 1.73 -16.07
N VAL A 144 -0.93 0.42 -15.88
CA VAL A 144 -0.11 -0.63 -16.49
C VAL A 144 -0.94 -1.45 -17.47
N ASP A 145 -0.31 -1.93 -18.53
CA ASP A 145 -0.91 -2.94 -19.39
C ASP A 145 -1.01 -4.26 -18.62
N LYS A 146 -2.24 -4.75 -18.40
CA LYS A 146 -2.49 -5.96 -17.59
C LYS A 146 -1.88 -7.21 -18.22
N ASP A 147 -1.87 -7.31 -19.55
CA ASP A 147 -1.38 -8.49 -20.24
C ASP A 147 0.14 -8.54 -20.25
N GLU A 148 0.79 -7.38 -20.32
CA GLU A 148 2.24 -7.29 -20.29
C GLU A 148 2.85 -7.19 -18.90
N CYS A 149 2.11 -6.70 -17.89
CA CYS A 149 2.68 -6.35 -16.59
C CYS A 149 2.24 -7.25 -15.43
N LEU A 150 1.32 -8.22 -15.64
CA LEU A 150 0.89 -9.16 -14.60
C LEU A 150 1.38 -10.59 -14.88
N VAL A 151 1.97 -11.23 -13.87
CA VAL A 151 2.35 -12.66 -13.91
C VAL A 151 1.10 -13.55 -13.84
N ASP A 152 0.12 -13.13 -13.05
CA ASP A 152 -1.16 -13.81 -12.89
C ASP A 152 -2.32 -12.81 -12.98
N HIS A 153 -3.39 -13.00 -12.22
CA HIS A 153 -4.52 -12.07 -12.21
C HIS A 153 -4.24 -10.75 -11.46
N VAL A 154 -3.24 -10.71 -10.59
CA VAL A 154 -3.10 -9.65 -9.56
C VAL A 154 -1.65 -9.19 -9.36
N HIS A 155 -0.67 -10.09 -9.45
CA HIS A 155 0.72 -9.79 -9.13
C HIS A 155 1.47 -9.23 -10.33
N LEU A 156 2.15 -8.10 -10.12
CA LEU A 156 3.02 -7.49 -11.11
C LEU A 156 4.20 -8.42 -11.44
N ASN A 157 4.62 -8.40 -12.71
CA ASN A 157 5.90 -8.97 -13.12
C ASN A 157 7.01 -7.92 -12.98
N GLU A 158 8.23 -8.26 -13.43
CA GLU A 158 9.38 -7.36 -13.36
C GLU A 158 9.12 -5.99 -14.02
N LYS A 159 8.53 -5.99 -15.22
CA LYS A 159 8.16 -4.77 -15.95
C LYS A 159 7.16 -3.93 -15.15
N GLY A 160 6.11 -4.56 -14.61
CA GLY A 160 5.12 -3.89 -13.77
C GLY A 160 5.75 -3.29 -12.51
N TYR A 161 6.64 -4.05 -11.85
CA TYR A 161 7.35 -3.56 -10.67
C TYR A 161 8.33 -2.42 -10.99
N GLN A 162 8.96 -2.41 -12.16
CA GLN A 162 9.80 -1.29 -12.58
C GLN A 162 8.99 0.01 -12.66
N ILE A 163 7.87 0.00 -13.38
CA ILE A 163 6.96 1.16 -13.50
C ILE A 163 6.47 1.59 -12.11
N TRP A 164 6.03 0.63 -11.29
CA TRP A 164 5.59 0.93 -9.94
C TRP A 164 6.70 1.56 -9.09
N SER A 165 7.91 1.03 -9.17
CA SER A 165 9.04 1.52 -8.37
C SER A 165 9.39 2.97 -8.72
N GLU A 166 9.31 3.35 -10.00
CA GLU A 166 9.57 4.72 -10.43
C GLU A 166 8.54 5.71 -9.86
N VAL A 167 7.25 5.35 -9.92
CA VAL A 167 6.16 6.19 -9.38
C VAL A 167 6.24 6.28 -7.86
N LEU A 168 6.38 5.14 -7.17
CA LEU A 168 6.47 5.12 -5.71
C LEU A 168 7.70 5.87 -5.21
N PHE A 169 8.85 5.67 -5.86
CA PHE A 169 10.11 6.31 -5.44
C PHE A 169 10.04 7.83 -5.59
N GLY A 170 9.45 8.33 -6.69
CA GLY A 170 9.20 9.76 -6.85
C GLY A 170 8.32 10.33 -5.75
N ALA A 171 7.18 9.70 -5.47
CA ALA A 171 6.26 10.15 -4.43
C ALA A 171 6.89 10.13 -3.02
N VAL A 172 7.56 9.03 -2.66
CA VAL A 172 8.21 8.88 -1.34
C VAL A 172 9.33 9.89 -1.16
N THR A 173 10.16 10.12 -2.18
CA THR A 173 11.28 11.06 -2.09
C THR A 173 10.78 12.48 -1.86
N ASN A 174 9.78 12.93 -2.63
CA ASN A 174 9.17 14.24 -2.45
C ASN A 174 8.64 14.43 -1.01
N ILE A 175 7.90 13.45 -0.49
CA ILE A 175 7.32 13.54 0.85
C ILE A 175 8.40 13.57 1.93
N VAL A 176 9.45 12.75 1.80
CA VAL A 176 10.51 12.64 2.81
C VAL A 176 11.43 13.87 2.80
N ASP A 177 11.69 14.47 1.65
CA ASP A 177 12.48 15.71 1.55
C ASP A 177 11.74 16.90 2.18
N ASP A 178 10.40 16.84 2.27
CA ASP A 178 9.55 17.82 2.94
C ASP A 178 9.38 17.59 4.47
N LEU A 179 10.08 16.60 5.08
CA LEU A 179 9.98 16.23 6.51
C LEU A 179 11.22 16.58 7.35
#